data_AF-A0A6M6E460-F1
#
_entry.id   AF-A0A6M6E460-F1
#
_cell.length_a   1.000
_cell.length_b   1.000
_cell.length_c   1.000
_cell.angle_alpha   90.00
_cell.angle_beta   90.00
_cell.angle_gamma   90.00
#
_symmetry.space_group_name_H-M   'P 1'
#
loop_
_entity.id
_entity.type
_entity.pdbx_description
1 polymer ?
#
loop_
_entity_poly.entity_id
_entity_poly.type
_entity_poly.pdbx_seq_one_letter_code
_entity_poly.pdbx_strand_id
1 'polypeptide(L)'
;MLDVTQVQEMIVKEKISVISGSTIEKFGCSKIHITEEAIKNTGLRAIVIDCDFFNSGHSIVKSIIETQERDTLIFSNLFQLNTKKAVETFISFIEKCKFKIIFLNHKERSIHTTIQEYLNKFPSTDFSLTH
;
A
#
# COMPACT_ATOMS: atom_id res chain seq x y z
N MET A 1 9.34 17.77 -11.58
CA MET A 1 8.28 17.74 -10.55
C MET A 1 7.46 16.49 -10.84
N LEU A 2 7.26 15.61 -9.86
CA LEU A 2 6.38 14.44 -10.03
C LEU A 2 4.95 14.95 -10.20
N ASP A 3 4.32 14.68 -11.35
CA ASP A 3 2.87 14.85 -11.47
C ASP A 3 2.18 13.70 -10.73
N VAL A 4 1.49 14.03 -9.65
CA VAL A 4 0.79 13.09 -8.76
C VAL A 4 -0.72 13.33 -8.76
N THR A 5 -1.24 14.19 -9.64
CA THR A 5 -2.66 14.59 -9.61
C THR A 5 -3.59 13.40 -9.80
N GLN A 6 -3.31 12.53 -10.77
CA GLN A 6 -4.12 11.31 -11.00
C GLN A 6 -4.08 10.36 -9.79
N VAL A 7 -2.91 10.21 -9.16
CA VAL A 7 -2.73 9.38 -7.96
C VAL A 7 -3.53 9.97 -6.79
N GLN A 8 -3.47 11.28 -6.60
CA GLN A 8 -4.19 11.99 -5.55
C GLN A 8 -5.71 11.88 -5.73
N GLU A 9 -6.23 12.09 -6.94
CA GLU A 9 -7.65 11.96 -7.25
C GLU A 9 -8.17 10.55 -6.98
N MET A 10 -7.43 9.52 -7.43
CA MET A 10 -7.77 8.12 -7.17
C MET A 10 -7.77 7.84 -5.67
N ILE A 11 -6.71 8.26 -4.96
CA ILE A 11 -6.65 8.10 -3.51
C ILE A 11 -7.87 8.75 -2.89
N VAL A 12 -8.17 10.02 -3.12
CA VAL A 12 -9.31 10.70 -2.47
C VAL A 12 -10.64 9.98 -2.72
N LYS A 13 -10.90 9.58 -3.97
CA LYS A 13 -12.18 8.99 -4.40
C LYS A 13 -12.43 7.57 -3.87
N GLU A 14 -11.40 6.73 -3.82
CA GLU A 14 -11.57 5.29 -3.62
C GLU A 14 -11.30 4.87 -2.16
N LYS A 15 -12.03 3.87 -1.65
CA LYS A 15 -11.73 3.29 -0.33
C LYS A 15 -10.42 2.49 -0.35
N ILE A 16 -10.21 1.76 -1.45
CA ILE A 16 -9.04 0.91 -1.67
C ILE A 16 -8.45 1.28 -3.03
N SER A 17 -7.16 1.59 -3.07
CA SER A 17 -6.45 1.98 -4.29
C SER A 17 -5.15 1.21 -4.45
N VAL A 18 -4.79 0.87 -5.68
CA VAL A 18 -3.52 0.25 -6.02
C VAL A 18 -2.67 1.24 -6.80
N ILE A 19 -1.50 1.58 -6.28
CA ILE A 19 -0.55 2.44 -6.98
C ILE A 19 0.62 1.59 -7.43
N SER A 20 0.80 1.50 -8.75
CA SER A 20 1.83 0.69 -9.37
C SER A 20 2.99 1.56 -9.86
N GLY A 21 4.22 1.06 -9.79
CA GLY A 21 5.39 1.79 -10.29
C GLY A 21 6.56 0.87 -10.57
N SER A 22 7.29 1.13 -11.66
CA SER A 22 8.52 0.43 -12.06
C SER A 22 9.73 0.91 -11.27
N THR A 23 9.87 2.22 -11.03
CA THR A 23 11.06 2.85 -10.42
C THR A 23 11.12 2.84 -8.90
N ILE A 24 10.32 2.02 -8.23
CA ILE A 24 10.35 1.95 -6.76
C ILE A 24 11.48 0.97 -6.32
N GLU A 25 12.72 1.22 -6.75
CA GLU A 25 13.88 0.46 -6.30
C GLU A 25 14.42 0.99 -4.95
N LYS A 26 14.64 0.02 -4.05
CA LYS A 26 15.50 -0.01 -2.84
C LYS A 26 15.15 0.87 -1.62
N PHE A 27 15.48 0.28 -0.47
CA PHE A 27 15.45 0.85 0.87
C PHE A 27 16.35 2.09 0.94
N GLY A 28 15.76 3.27 1.13
CA GLY A 28 16.52 4.50 1.41
C GLY A 28 15.79 5.75 0.96
N CYS A 29 15.02 6.37 1.85
CA CYS A 29 14.37 7.68 1.76
C CYS A 29 13.38 7.96 0.59
N SER A 30 13.52 7.35 -0.59
CA SER A 30 12.74 7.65 -1.80
C SER A 30 11.32 7.08 -1.79
N LYS A 31 11.11 5.85 -1.28
CA LYS A 31 9.78 5.19 -1.24
C LYS A 31 8.79 5.90 -0.34
N ILE A 32 9.28 6.27 0.85
CA ILE A 32 8.52 7.04 1.82
C ILE A 32 8.25 8.42 1.22
N HIS A 33 9.24 9.08 0.62
CA HIS A 33 9.05 10.39 0.01
C HIS A 33 8.02 10.42 -1.14
N ILE A 34 8.04 9.48 -2.08
CA ILE A 34 7.07 9.46 -3.20
C ILE A 34 5.65 9.15 -2.69
N THR A 35 5.55 8.22 -1.72
CA THR A 35 4.27 7.87 -1.09
C THR A 35 3.75 9.03 -0.24
N GLU A 36 4.62 9.69 0.52
CA GLU A 36 4.34 10.87 1.33
C GLU A 36 3.92 12.04 0.44
N GLU A 37 4.63 12.35 -0.64
CA GLU A 37 4.26 13.40 -1.59
C GLU A 37 2.92 13.12 -2.28
N ALA A 38 2.61 11.84 -2.58
CA ALA A 38 1.32 11.45 -3.13
C ALA A 38 0.16 11.65 -2.14
N ILE A 39 0.39 11.59 -0.83
CA ILE A 39 -0.66 11.73 0.20
C ILE A 39 -0.65 13.09 0.93
N LYS A 40 0.44 13.85 0.86
CA LYS A 40 0.68 15.08 1.63
C LYS A 40 -0.43 16.13 1.47
N ASN A 41 -1.03 16.19 0.29
CA ASN A 41 -2.09 17.15 -0.04
C ASN A 41 -3.50 16.55 0.00
N THR A 42 -3.65 15.30 0.45
CA THR A 42 -4.96 14.60 0.49
C THR A 42 -5.70 14.80 1.82
N GLY A 43 -5.05 15.38 2.84
CA GLY A 43 -5.61 15.53 4.20
C GLY A 43 -5.73 14.23 4.99
N LEU A 44 -5.27 13.10 4.42
CA LEU A 44 -5.32 11.78 5.05
C LEU A 44 -4.23 11.61 6.11
N ARG A 45 -4.58 10.94 7.20
CA ARG A 45 -3.63 10.59 8.27
C ARG A 45 -3.22 9.14 8.07
N ALA A 46 -2.16 8.96 7.27
CA ALA A 46 -1.70 7.65 6.89
C ALA A 46 -0.65 7.07 7.85
N ILE A 47 -0.59 5.74 7.90
CA ILE A 47 0.56 4.99 8.39
C ILE A 47 1.04 4.01 7.32
N VAL A 48 2.36 3.97 7.12
CA VAL A 48 3.00 3.01 6.22
C VAL A 48 3.30 1.73 7.00
N ILE A 49 2.85 0.61 6.46
CA ILE A 49 3.06 -0.74 6.98
C ILE A 49 3.87 -1.52 5.94
N ASP A 50 5.02 -2.04 6.35
CA ASP A 50 5.77 -3.01 5.56
C ASP A 50 5.08 -4.38 5.68
N CYS A 51 4.80 -5.03 4.54
CA CYS A 51 4.18 -6.34 4.55
C CYS A 51 5.06 -7.45 5.17
N ASP A 52 6.36 -7.22 5.36
CA ASP A 52 7.22 -8.14 6.12
C ASP A 52 6.75 -8.31 7.58
N PHE A 53 6.07 -7.31 8.16
CA PHE A 53 5.52 -7.43 9.52
C PHE A 53 4.47 -8.56 9.66
N PHE A 54 3.80 -8.93 8.56
CA PHE A 54 2.86 -10.05 8.58
C PHE A 54 3.56 -11.42 8.68
N ASN A 55 4.87 -11.49 8.37
CA ASN A 55 5.68 -12.67 8.63
C ASN A 55 6.01 -12.80 10.12
N SER A 56 6.20 -11.68 10.82
CA SER A 56 6.52 -11.63 12.26
C SER A 56 5.30 -11.69 13.21
N GLY A 57 4.08 -11.53 12.69
CA GLY A 57 2.84 -11.74 13.44
C GLY A 57 1.83 -10.59 13.36
N HIS A 58 0.56 -10.96 13.20
CA HIS A 58 -0.57 -10.05 13.01
C HIS A 58 -0.82 -9.07 14.19
N SER A 59 -0.36 -9.41 15.40
CA SER A 59 -0.58 -8.63 16.62
C SER A 59 0.06 -7.24 16.58
N ILE A 60 1.21 -7.09 15.90
CA ILE A 60 1.93 -5.82 15.79
C ILE A 60 1.12 -4.82 14.96
N VAL A 61 0.58 -5.26 13.82
CA VAL A 61 -0.23 -4.41 12.93
C VAL A 61 -1.50 -3.95 13.62
N LYS A 62 -2.17 -4.85 14.35
CA LYS A 62 -3.38 -4.50 15.13
C LYS A 62 -3.08 -3.45 16.19
N SER A 63 -2.00 -3.61 16.96
CA SER A 63 -1.61 -2.66 18.00
C SER A 63 -1.25 -1.28 17.44
N ILE A 64 -0.55 -1.23 16.30
CA ILE A 64 -0.21 0.02 15.62
C ILE A 64 -1.47 0.79 15.18
N ILE A 65 -2.48 0.07 14.71
CA ILE A 65 -3.73 0.66 14.22
C ILE A 65 -4.61 1.15 15.37
N GLU A 66 -4.67 0.41 16.48
CA GLU A 66 -5.51 0.76 17.63
C GLU A 66 -4.94 1.92 18.46
N THR A 67 -3.63 2.16 18.38
CA THR A 67 -2.92 3.18 19.16
C THR A 67 -2.71 4.50 18.43
N GLN A 68 -2.82 4.51 17.10
CA GLN A 68 -2.62 5.72 16.31
C GLN A 68 -3.95 6.23 15.75
N GLU A 69 -4.23 7.52 15.91
CA GLU A 69 -5.36 8.21 15.29
C GLU A 69 -5.16 8.38 13.76
N ARG A 70 -5.04 7.26 13.04
CA ARG A 70 -4.87 7.21 11.59
C ARG A 70 -6.18 6.77 10.95
N ASP A 71 -6.46 7.25 9.74
CA ASP A 71 -7.63 6.87 8.96
C ASP A 71 -7.27 6.07 7.69
N THR A 72 -5.97 5.99 7.38
CA THR A 72 -5.46 5.42 6.14
C THR A 72 -4.27 4.50 6.41
N LEU A 73 -4.26 3.32 5.77
CA LEU A 73 -3.17 2.35 5.83
C LEU A 73 -2.51 2.25 4.45
N ILE A 74 -1.19 2.33 4.42
CA ILE A 74 -0.41 2.19 3.20
C ILE A 74 0.45 0.94 3.32
N PHE A 75 0.18 -0.06 2.49
CA PHE A 75 0.94 -1.31 2.48
C PHE A 75 2.03 -1.26 1.42
N SER A 76 3.25 -1.56 1.84
CA SER A 76 4.44 -1.60 0.98
C SER A 76 5.06 -3.00 0.97
N ASN A 77 5.89 -3.28 -0.04
CA ASN A 77 6.62 -4.54 -0.17
C ASN A 77 5.72 -5.79 -0.16
N LEU A 78 4.59 -5.77 -0.88
CA LEU A 78 3.62 -6.88 -0.96
C LEU A 78 4.23 -8.23 -1.39
N PHE A 79 5.38 -8.22 -2.08
CA PHE A 79 6.15 -9.42 -2.43
C PHE A 79 6.66 -10.22 -1.21
N GLN A 80 6.70 -9.59 -0.02
CA GLN A 80 7.06 -10.26 1.24
C GLN A 80 5.95 -11.21 1.73
N LEU A 81 4.73 -11.08 1.23
CA LEU A 81 3.62 -12.01 1.47
C LEU A 81 3.78 -13.26 0.59
N ASN A 82 4.79 -14.07 0.91
CA ASN A 82 5.22 -15.19 0.07
C ASN A 82 4.67 -16.56 0.54
N THR A 83 3.99 -16.62 1.68
CA THR A 83 3.33 -17.84 2.17
C THR A 83 1.82 -17.76 2.04
N LYS A 84 1.16 -18.88 1.72
CA LYS A 84 -0.31 -18.96 1.66
C LYS A 84 -0.98 -18.44 2.94
N LYS A 85 -0.44 -18.80 4.11
CA LYS A 85 -0.96 -18.36 5.41
C LYS A 85 -0.85 -16.84 5.58
N ALA A 86 0.28 -16.23 5.22
CA ALA A 86 0.46 -14.78 5.30
C ALA A 86 -0.51 -14.05 4.36
N VAL A 87 -0.67 -14.57 3.13
CA VAL A 87 -1.60 -14.04 2.12
C VAL A 87 -3.05 -14.08 2.61
N GLU A 88 -3.51 -15.22 3.11
CA GLU A 88 -4.89 -15.37 3.62
C GLU A 88 -5.14 -14.47 4.84
N THR A 89 -4.17 -14.38 5.75
CA THR A 89 -4.25 -13.51 6.93
C THR A 89 -4.32 -12.04 6.53
N PHE A 90 -3.50 -11.64 5.55
CA PHE A 90 -3.48 -10.30 5.00
C PHE A 90 -4.83 -9.94 4.37
N ILE A 91 -5.34 -10.75 3.45
CA ILE A 91 -6.63 -10.51 2.78
C ILE A 91 -7.77 -10.43 3.82
N SER A 92 -7.82 -11.36 4.77
CA SER A 92 -8.85 -11.34 5.82
C SER A 92 -8.79 -10.07 6.67
N PHE A 93 -7.59 -9.56 6.94
CA PHE A 93 -7.40 -8.30 7.64
C PHE A 93 -7.93 -7.11 6.83
N ILE A 94 -7.55 -7.01 5.55
CA ILE A 94 -7.98 -5.92 4.65
C ILE A 94 -9.51 -5.87 4.55
N GLU A 95 -10.17 -7.02 4.41
CA GLU A 95 -11.64 -7.10 4.29
C GLU A 95 -12.39 -6.65 5.54
N LYS A 96 -11.80 -6.86 6.73
CA LYS A 96 -12.38 -6.43 8.02
C LYS A 96 -12.00 -4.99 8.37
N CYS A 97 -11.09 -4.40 7.61
CA CYS A 97 -10.54 -3.10 7.86
C CYS A 97 -11.54 -1.99 7.51
N LYS A 98 -11.75 -1.05 8.44
CA LYS A 98 -12.58 0.14 8.22
C LYS A 98 -11.81 1.30 7.62
N PHE A 99 -10.48 1.25 7.68
CA PHE A 99 -9.60 2.29 7.17
C PHE A 99 -9.63 2.37 5.65
N LYS A 100 -9.19 3.51 5.13
CA LYS A 100 -8.81 3.64 3.74
C LYS A 100 -7.51 2.89 3.50
N ILE A 101 -7.37 2.26 2.35
CA ILE A 101 -6.24 1.35 2.08
C ILE A 101 -5.58 1.72 0.76
N ILE A 102 -4.27 1.83 0.80
CA ILE A 102 -3.44 2.10 -0.37
C ILE A 102 -2.41 1.00 -0.48
N PHE A 103 -2.37 0.32 -1.62
CA PHE A 103 -1.37 -0.69 -1.93
C PHE A 103 -0.30 -0.11 -2.82
N LEU A 104 0.96 -0.20 -2.40
CA LEU A 104 2.11 0.15 -3.23
C LEU A 104 2.63 -1.11 -3.91
N ASN A 105 2.31 -1.26 -5.19
CA ASN A 105 2.66 -2.43 -5.98
C ASN A 105 3.90 -2.18 -6.85
N HIS A 106 4.86 -3.10 -6.79
CA HIS A 106 6.07 -3.08 -7.59
C HIS A 106 5.85 -3.92 -8.84
N LYS A 107 5.71 -3.30 -10.02
CA LYS A 107 5.46 -4.01 -11.28
C LYS A 107 6.53 -5.06 -11.62
N GLU A 108 7.78 -4.81 -11.21
CA GLU A 108 8.93 -5.65 -11.55
C GLU A 108 9.14 -6.81 -10.58
N ARG A 109 8.44 -6.86 -9.44
CA ARG A 109 8.60 -7.93 -8.46
C ARG A 109 7.40 -8.87 -8.50
N SER A 110 7.69 -10.15 -8.72
CA SER A 110 6.69 -11.21 -8.60
C SER A 110 6.12 -11.23 -7.18
N ILE A 111 4.82 -11.00 -7.07
CA ILE A 111 4.05 -11.23 -5.84
C ILE A 111 3.29 -12.55 -5.96
N HIS A 112 2.86 -13.10 -4.82
CA HIS A 112 2.06 -14.32 -4.80
C HIS A 112 0.79 -14.16 -5.66
N THR A 113 0.47 -15.12 -6.52
CA THR A 113 -0.60 -15.00 -7.53
C THR A 113 -1.95 -14.61 -6.91
N THR A 114 -2.30 -15.19 -5.77
CA THR A 114 -3.52 -14.84 -5.02
C THR A 114 -3.56 -13.36 -4.58
N ILE A 115 -2.43 -12.76 -4.21
CA ILE A 115 -2.38 -11.31 -3.92
C ILE A 115 -2.57 -10.54 -5.21
N GLN A 116 -1.92 -10.92 -6.30
CA GLN A 116 -2.09 -10.27 -7.60
C GLN A 116 -3.57 -10.27 -8.05
N GLU A 117 -4.22 -11.42 -7.97
CA GLU A 117 -5.66 -11.57 -8.28
C GLU A 117 -6.54 -10.73 -7.35
N TYR A 118 -6.16 -10.62 -6.07
CA TYR A 118 -6.86 -9.79 -5.11
C TYR A 118 -6.73 -8.30 -5.44
N LEU A 119 -5.52 -7.82 -5.75
CA LEU A 119 -5.26 -6.43 -6.09
C LEU A 119 -5.98 -5.98 -7.37
N ASN A 120 -6.10 -6.89 -8.36
CA ASN A 120 -6.79 -6.62 -9.62
C ASN A 120 -8.29 -6.29 -9.47
N LYS A 121 -8.88 -6.47 -8.28
CA LYS A 121 -10.27 -6.08 -7.97
C LYS A 121 -10.43 -4.58 -7.74
N PHE A 122 -9.34 -3.84 -7.54
CA PHE A 122 -9.37 -2.45 -7.12
C PHE A 122 -8.86 -1.50 -8.21
N PRO A 123 -9.31 -0.24 -8.21
CA PRO A 123 -8.77 0.79 -9.09
C PRO A 123 -7.26 0.89 -8.95
N SER A 124 -6.59 0.97 -10.10
CA SER A 124 -5.14 1.07 -10.16
C SER A 124 -4.68 2.24 -11.01
N THR A 125 -3.58 2.87 -10.61
CA THR A 125 -2.91 3.91 -11.39
C THR A 125 -1.40 3.76 -11.29
N ASP A 126 -0.68 4.32 -12.25
CA ASP A 126 0.77 4.28 -12.29
C ASP A 126 1.40 5.58 -11.79
N PHE A 127 2.53 5.49 -11.09
CA PHE A 127 3.42 6.65 -10.94
C PHE A 127 4.15 6.89 -12.27
N SER A 128 3.68 7.87 -13.03
CA SER A 128 4.40 8.37 -14.20
C SER A 128 5.42 9.44 -13.78
N LEU A 129 6.71 9.11 -13.83
CA LEU A 129 7.76 10.13 -13.83
C LEU A 129 7.76 10.80 -15.20
N THR A 130 7.10 11.95 -15.33
CA THR A 130 7.29 12.80 -16.51
C THR A 130 8.73 13.35 -16.47
N HIS A 131 9.52 12.98 -17.48
CA HIS A 131 10.86 13.52 -17.73
C HIS A 131 10.80 14.94 -18.28
#